data_AF-A0A7C3CQP4-F1
#
_entry.id   AF-A0A7C3CQP4-F1
#
_cell.length_a   1.000
_cell.length_b   1.000
_cell.length_c   1.000
_cell.angle_alpha   90.00
_cell.angle_beta   90.00
_cell.angle_gamma   90.00
#
_symmetry.space_group_name_H-M   'P 1'
#
loop_
_entity.id
_entity.type
_entity.pdbx_description
1 polymer ?
#
loop_
_entity_poly.entity_id
_entity_poly.type
_entity_poly.pdbx_seq_one_letter_code
_entity_poly.pdbx_strand_id
1 'polypeptide(L)'
;MTAKLQTLIHSAEQLTPVEQVELINAISSLLYRHYQQETQSADFWQPQPIEIIVASQQTQPVSDISALKADFWPEDESANDFIEFVEQQRQEDYIAN
;
A
#
# COMPACT_ATOMS: atom_id res chain seq x y z
N MET A 1 -11.67 26.47 -10.09
CA MET A 1 -13.00 25.84 -9.91
C MET A 1 -13.72 25.84 -11.25
N THR A 2 -14.34 24.74 -11.67
CA THR A 2 -15.10 24.72 -12.93
C THR A 2 -16.45 25.39 -12.75
N ALA A 3 -16.99 26.02 -13.79
CA ALA A 3 -18.32 26.65 -13.75
C ALA A 3 -19.40 25.66 -13.28
N LYS A 4 -19.31 24.40 -13.72
CA LYS A 4 -20.21 23.32 -13.32
C LYS A 4 -20.14 23.00 -11.82
N LEU A 5 -18.94 23.02 -11.23
CA LEU A 5 -18.77 22.77 -9.80
C LEU A 5 -19.33 23.92 -8.95
N GLN A 6 -19.16 25.17 -9.40
CA GLN A 6 -19.76 26.33 -8.74
C GLN A 6 -21.29 26.26 -8.74
N THR A 7 -21.91 25.91 -9.87
CA THR A 7 -23.37 25.75 -9.93
C THR A 7 -23.85 24.65 -8.98
N LEU A 8 -23.14 23.52 -8.90
CA LEU A 8 -23.50 22.43 -7.98
C LEU A 8 -23.41 22.82 -6.51
N ILE A 9 -22.37 23.56 -6.12
CA ILE A 9 -22.22 24.05 -4.74
C ILE A 9 -23.37 25.01 -4.41
N HIS A 10 -23.69 25.93 -5.33
CA HIS A 10 -24.77 26.88 -5.12
C HIS A 10 -26.14 26.20 -5.03
N SER A 11 -26.36 25.12 -5.78
CA SER A 11 -27.57 24.29 -5.67
C SER A 11 -27.61 23.50 -4.35
N ALA A 12 -26.46 23.01 -3.87
CA ALA A 12 -26.38 22.29 -2.59
C ALA A 12 -26.61 23.21 -1.38
N GLU A 13 -26.24 24.48 -1.47
CA GLU A 13 -26.51 25.50 -0.44
C GLU A 13 -28.02 25.78 -0.26
N GLN A 14 -28.85 25.53 -1.28
CA GLN A 14 -30.30 25.72 -1.22
C GLN A 14 -31.06 24.53 -0.63
N LEU A 15 -30.38 23.41 -0.41
CA LEU A 15 -30.97 22.21 0.19
C LEU A 15 -31.16 22.38 1.70
N THR A 16 -32.11 21.64 2.25
CA THR A 16 -32.23 21.51 3.70
C THR A 16 -31.01 20.77 4.29
N PRO A 17 -30.70 20.94 5.59
CA PRO A 17 -29.58 20.23 6.22
C PRO A 17 -29.64 18.71 6.07
N VAL A 18 -30.84 18.13 6.02
CA VAL A 18 -31.05 16.69 5.82
C VAL A 18 -30.65 16.28 4.40
N GLU A 19 -31.14 17.00 3.40
CA GLU A 19 -30.82 16.74 1.99
C GLU A 19 -29.32 16.96 1.68
N GLN A 20 -28.66 17.90 2.38
CA GLN A 20 -27.21 18.07 2.29
C GLN A 20 -26.45 16.83 2.79
N VAL A 21 -26.89 16.24 3.90
CA VAL A 21 -26.31 15.00 4.43
C VAL A 21 -26.56 13.82 3.49
N GLU A 22 -27.76 13.71 2.91
CA GLU A 22 -28.07 12.70 1.90
C GLU A 22 -27.19 12.85 0.65
N LEU A 23 -26.97 14.08 0.19
CA LEU A 23 -26.08 14.37 -0.94
C LEU A 23 -24.64 13.95 -0.65
N ILE A 24 -24.12 14.23 0.55
CA ILE A 24 -22.77 13.80 0.97
C ILE A 24 -22.67 12.27 0.95
N ASN A 25 -23.68 11.57 1.45
CA ASN A 25 -23.71 10.10 1.46
C ASN A 25 -23.77 9.52 0.04
N ALA A 26 -24.56 10.14 -0.86
CA ALA A 26 -24.65 9.74 -2.26
C ALA A 26 -23.32 9.94 -3.00
N ILE A 27 -22.67 11.09 -2.80
CA ILE A 27 -21.35 11.40 -3.38
C ILE A 27 -20.30 10.43 -2.84
N SER A 28 -20.26 10.19 -1.53
CA SER A 28 -19.31 9.26 -0.91
C SER A 28 -19.46 7.84 -1.47
N SER A 29 -20.70 7.38 -1.63
CA SER A 29 -21.00 6.06 -2.21
C SER A 29 -20.59 5.96 -3.69
N LEU A 30 -20.81 7.04 -4.45
CA LEU A 30 -20.40 7.12 -5.86
C LEU A 30 -18.86 7.06 -5.99
N LEU A 31 -18.15 7.83 -5.17
CA LEU A 31 -16.68 7.86 -5.16
C LEU A 31 -16.10 6.51 -4.76
N TYR A 32 -16.66 5.87 -3.74
CA TYR A 32 -16.24 4.53 -3.32
C TYR A 32 -16.40 3.51 -4.47
N ARG A 33 -17.51 3.57 -5.21
CA ARG A 33 -17.75 2.70 -6.36
C ARG A 33 -16.76 2.95 -7.49
N HIS A 34 -16.52 4.21 -7.85
CA HIS A 34 -15.51 4.54 -8.88
C HIS A 34 -14.11 4.09 -8.47
N TYR A 35 -13.73 4.29 -7.21
CA TYR A 35 -12.43 3.86 -6.72
C TYR A 35 -12.29 2.33 -6.78
N GLN A 36 -13.34 1.59 -6.38
CA GLN A 36 -13.40 0.12 -6.50
C GLN A 36 -13.32 -0.35 -7.96
N GLN A 37 -13.92 0.38 -8.90
CA GLN A 37 -13.84 0.06 -10.33
C GLN A 37 -12.45 0.35 -10.93
N GLU A 38 -11.75 1.39 -10.48
CA GLU A 38 -10.38 1.68 -10.90
C GLU A 38 -9.33 0.77 -10.23
N THR A 39 -9.59 0.32 -8.99
CA THR A 39 -8.72 -0.64 -8.28
C THR A 39 -9.02 -2.11 -8.60
N GLN A 40 -10.14 -2.42 -9.24
CA GLN A 40 -10.28 -3.66 -10.01
C GLN A 40 -9.47 -3.55 -11.30
N SER A 41 -8.15 -3.41 -11.19
CA SER A 41 -7.26 -3.95 -12.22
C SER A 41 -7.66 -5.42 -12.36
N ALA A 42 -8.30 -5.76 -13.47
CA ALA A 42 -8.74 -7.12 -13.75
C ALA A 42 -7.60 -8.15 -13.58
N ASP A 43 -6.35 -7.70 -13.67
CA ASP A 43 -5.13 -8.48 -13.49
C ASP A 43 -4.96 -9.12 -12.10
N PHE A 44 -5.48 -8.54 -11.00
CA PHE A 44 -5.27 -9.14 -9.66
C PHE A 44 -6.13 -10.39 -9.45
N TRP A 45 -7.36 -10.39 -9.96
CA TRP A 45 -8.31 -11.51 -9.83
C TRP A 45 -8.30 -12.46 -11.02
N GLN A 46 -7.55 -12.15 -12.08
CA GLN A 46 -7.28 -13.07 -13.17
C GLN A 46 -6.06 -13.93 -12.82
N PRO A 47 -6.24 -15.24 -12.59
CA PRO A 47 -5.10 -16.10 -12.31
C PRO A 47 -4.16 -16.11 -13.51
N GLN A 48 -2.99 -15.49 -13.37
CA GLN A 48 -1.92 -15.61 -14.35
C GLN A 48 -1.15 -16.92 -14.15
N PRO A 49 -0.77 -17.61 -15.23
CA PRO A 49 0.18 -18.72 -15.16
C PRO A 49 1.47 -18.29 -14.46
N ILE A 50 2.05 -19.17 -13.65
CA ILE A 50 3.27 -18.89 -12.88
C ILE A 50 4.44 -18.49 -13.80
N GLU A 51 4.46 -19.00 -15.03
CA GLU A 51 5.47 -18.70 -16.03
C GLU A 51 5.43 -17.23 -16.48
N ILE A 52 4.24 -16.65 -16.58
CA ILE A 52 4.05 -15.23 -16.94
C ILE A 52 4.47 -14.34 -15.77
N ILE A 53 4.12 -14.74 -14.55
CA ILE A 53 4.50 -14.04 -13.33
C ILE A 53 6.03 -14.00 -13.18
N VAL A 54 6.70 -15.15 -13.37
CA VAL A 54 8.16 -15.25 -13.31
C VAL A 54 8.84 -14.44 -14.42
N ALA A 55 8.28 -14.42 -15.64
CA ALA A 55 8.82 -13.63 -16.74
C ALA A 55 8.67 -12.11 -16.54
N SER A 56 7.63 -11.67 -15.82
CA SER A 56 7.36 -10.26 -15.54
C SER A 56 8.20 -9.69 -14.39
N GLN A 57 8.71 -10.57 -13.51
CA GLN A 57 9.52 -10.16 -12.36
C GLN A 57 11.01 -10.08 -12.74
N GLN A 58 11.65 -8.97 -12.40
CA GLN A 58 13.09 -8.80 -12.57
C GLN A 58 13.89 -9.71 -11.61
N THR A 59 13.30 -10.04 -10.46
CA THR A 59 13.86 -10.94 -9.45
C THR A 59 13.41 -12.37 -9.71
N GLN A 60 14.38 -13.25 -9.97
CA GLN A 60 14.13 -14.68 -10.15
C GLN A 60 13.90 -15.36 -8.78
N PRO A 61 12.98 -16.33 -8.68
CA PRO A 61 12.84 -17.16 -7.49
C PRO A 61 14.16 -17.84 -7.12
N VAL A 62 14.57 -17.73 -5.85
CA VAL A 62 15.78 -18.39 -5.36
C VAL A 62 15.57 -19.89 -5.36
N SER A 63 16.26 -20.59 -6.27
CA SER A 63 16.18 -22.05 -6.40
C SER A 63 17.26 -22.78 -5.59
N ASP A 64 18.30 -22.06 -5.19
CA ASP A 64 19.39 -22.55 -4.34
C ASP A 64 19.70 -21.49 -3.29
N ILE A 65 19.50 -21.85 -2.02
CA ILE A 65 19.75 -20.94 -0.89
C ILE A 65 21.23 -20.57 -0.76
N SER A 66 22.13 -21.41 -1.29
CA SER A 66 23.57 -21.14 -1.30
C SER A 66 23.91 -19.92 -2.15
N ALA A 67 23.07 -19.57 -3.14
CA ALA A 67 23.23 -18.36 -3.94
C ALA A 67 22.97 -17.07 -3.15
N LEU A 68 22.33 -17.16 -1.98
CA LEU A 68 22.15 -16.03 -1.05
C LEU A 68 23.32 -15.90 -0.07
N LYS A 69 24.31 -16.80 -0.11
CA LYS A 69 25.52 -16.67 0.68
C LYS A 69 26.28 -15.44 0.18
N ALA A 70 26.20 -14.36 0.92
CA ALA A 70 26.88 -13.14 0.61
C ALA A 70 28.24 -13.11 1.33
N ASP A 71 29.32 -12.84 0.59
CA ASP A 71 30.69 -12.76 1.15
C ASP A 71 30.93 -11.47 1.98
N PHE A 72 29.88 -10.70 2.25
CA PHE A 72 29.98 -9.43 2.98
C PHE A 72 29.83 -9.61 4.49
N TRP A 73 29.44 -10.80 4.98
CA TRP A 73 29.40 -11.06 6.41
C TRP A 73 30.83 -11.32 6.91
N PRO A 74 31.37 -10.50 7.82
CA PRO A 74 32.70 -10.73 8.39
C PRO A 74 32.76 -12.11 9.04
N GLU A 75 33.79 -12.91 8.74
CA GLU A 75 33.91 -14.27 9.33
C GLU A 75 34.04 -14.25 10.85
N ASP A 76 34.43 -13.10 11.41
CA ASP A 76 34.62 -12.82 12.82
C ASP A 76 33.40 -12.20 13.51
N GLU A 77 32.35 -11.83 12.78
CA GLU A 77 31.11 -11.31 13.39
C GLU A 77 30.27 -12.47 13.91
N SER A 78 30.22 -12.59 15.24
CA SER A 78 29.45 -13.64 15.89
C SER A 78 27.95 -13.35 15.77
N ALA A 79 27.14 -14.38 15.60
CA ALA A 79 25.67 -14.21 15.61
C ALA A 79 25.18 -13.56 16.92
N ASN A 80 25.94 -13.71 18.00
CA ASN A 80 25.63 -13.08 19.30
C ASN A 80 25.83 -11.56 19.24
N ASP A 81 26.82 -11.09 18.49
CA ASP A 81 27.17 -9.67 18.38
C ASP A 81 26.06 -8.91 17.63
N PHE A 82 25.52 -9.53 16.58
CA PHE A 82 24.35 -9.02 15.87
C PHE A 82 23.09 -8.98 16.75
N ILE A 83 22.86 -10.04 17.54
CA ILE A 83 21.71 -10.09 18.46
C ILE A 83 21.83 -9.01 19.54
N GLU A 84 23.01 -8.82 20.11
CA GLU A 84 23.29 -7.76 21.09
C GLU A 84 23.05 -6.37 20.51
N PHE A 85 23.50 -6.12 19.28
CA PHE A 85 23.24 -4.86 18.57
C PHE A 85 21.74 -4.60 18.40
N VAL A 86 20.96 -5.59 17.94
CA VAL A 86 19.51 -5.45 17.74
C VAL A 86 18.78 -5.19 19.06
N GLU A 87 19.16 -5.88 20.13
CA GLU A 87 18.56 -5.67 21.45
C GLU A 87 18.90 -4.29 22.03
N GLN A 88 20.14 -3.82 21.85
CA GLN A 88 20.52 -2.46 22.25
C GLN A 88 19.70 -1.41 21.50
N GLN A 89 19.58 -1.53 20.17
CA GLN A 89 18.83 -0.58 19.36
C GLN A 89 17.36 -0.52 19.79
N ARG A 90 16.73 -1.66 20.07
CA ARG A 90 15.35 -1.70 20.58
C ARG A 90 15.21 -0.96 21.90
N GLN A 91 16.15 -1.14 22.82
CA GLN A 91 16.11 -0.45 24.12
C GLN A 91 16.24 1.07 23.94
N GLU A 92 17.14 1.52 23.06
CA GLU A 92 17.30 2.94 22.74
C GLU A 92 16.02 3.54 22.15
N ASP A 93 15.37 2.84 21.21
CA ASP A 93 14.11 3.26 20.59
C ASP A 93 12.93 3.30 21.59
N TYR A 94 12.92 2.41 22.58
CA TYR A 94 11.93 2.41 23.66
C TYR A 94 12.11 3.59 24.63
N ILE A 95 13.35 4.02 24.88
CA ILE A 95 13.67 5.12 25.81
C ILE A 95 13.51 6.49 25.13
N ALA A 96 13.59 6.54 23.79
CA ALA A 96 13.45 7.75 22.99
C ALA A 96 11.99 8.17 22.68
N ASN A 97 10.98 7.39 23.12
CA ASN A 97 9.54 7.70 23.03
C ASN A 97 8.93 8.02 24.40
#